data_AF-A0A377HPL0-F1
#
_entry.id   AF-A0A377HPL0-F1
#
_cell.length_a   1.000
_cell.length_b   1.000
_cell.length_c   1.000
_cell.angle_alpha   90.00
_cell.angle_beta   90.00
_cell.angle_gamma   90.00
#
_symmetry.space_group_name_H-M   'P 1'
#
loop_
_entity.id
_entity.type
_entity.pdbx_description
1 polymer ?
#
loop_
_entity_poly.entity_id
_entity_poly.type
_entity_poly.pdbx_seq_one_letter_code
_entity_poly.pdbx_strand_id
1 'polypeptide(L)'
;MKSMFRSLRTLLVVVAALATASCGFHLRGSYNLPDEIQKLSVTSFDRYGKLTREMKTQLRLHDIDVIPPAQSIANLHLKSESYGENTLSLYQNSRVAEKQFAYTVSYSVTVPEKGSYNFSTSLSRTYLDNPLTALAKSVEEEMLAQEMRVEATKQIMRQLARMTAHIENFERKEAEEKALRELYQGVESDKSAISVETRFDGKDDERKGKPLSSFTTGGEEAPQ
;
A
#
# COMPACT_ATOMS: atom_id res chain seq x y z
N MET A 1 -57.85 -29.38 5.92
CA MET A 1 -57.02 -28.51 6.79
C MET A 1 -55.58 -29.00 7.00
N LYS A 2 -55.31 -30.27 7.34
CA LYS A 2 -53.93 -30.77 7.59
C LYS A 2 -52.97 -30.65 6.38
N SER A 3 -53.47 -30.82 5.15
CA SER A 3 -52.69 -30.65 3.91
C SER A 3 -52.23 -29.20 3.69
N MET A 4 -53.10 -28.23 3.99
CA MET A 4 -52.84 -26.80 3.82
C MET A 4 -51.73 -26.29 4.76
N PHE A 5 -51.72 -26.77 6.01
CA PHE A 5 -50.64 -26.51 6.97
C PHE A 5 -49.30 -27.14 6.57
N ARG A 6 -49.32 -28.28 5.86
CA ARG A 6 -48.11 -28.96 5.37
C ARG A 6 -47.50 -28.18 4.20
N SER A 7 -48.34 -27.70 3.28
CA SER A 7 -47.92 -26.85 2.15
C SER A 7 -47.38 -25.49 2.61
N LEU A 8 -47.95 -24.91 3.68
CA LEU A 8 -47.45 -23.65 4.24
C LEU A 8 -46.08 -23.83 4.91
N ARG A 9 -45.86 -24.94 5.64
CA ARG A 9 -44.53 -25.26 6.21
C ARG A 9 -43.48 -25.46 5.14
N THR A 10 -43.79 -26.16 4.05
CA THR A 10 -42.83 -26.36 2.95
C THR A 10 -42.50 -25.05 2.25
N LEU A 11 -43.48 -24.18 2.03
CA LEU A 11 -43.26 -22.85 1.46
C LEU A 11 -42.31 -22.01 2.35
N LEU A 12 -42.53 -22.02 3.66
CA LEU A 12 -41.72 -21.26 4.63
C LEU A 12 -40.26 -21.75 4.63
N VAL A 13 -40.03 -23.06 4.55
CA VAL A 13 -38.68 -23.65 4.47
C VAL A 13 -37.99 -23.27 3.16
N VAL A 14 -38.70 -23.31 2.02
CA VAL A 14 -38.13 -22.94 0.71
C VAL A 14 -37.78 -21.45 0.67
N VAL A 15 -38.64 -20.59 1.20
CA VAL A 15 -38.36 -19.13 1.28
C VAL A 15 -37.16 -18.86 2.20
N ALA A 16 -37.03 -19.54 3.32
CA ALA A 16 -35.87 -19.41 4.21
C ALA A 16 -34.56 -19.90 3.55
N ALA A 17 -34.61 -20.97 2.76
CA ALA A 17 -33.45 -21.47 2.00
C ALA A 17 -33.02 -20.50 0.89
N LEU A 18 -33.97 -19.89 0.18
CA LEU A 18 -33.66 -18.89 -0.86
C LEU A 18 -33.16 -17.57 -0.28
N ALA A 19 -33.72 -17.13 0.86
CA ALA A 19 -33.28 -15.93 1.56
C ALA A 19 -31.84 -16.05 2.12
N THR A 20 -31.40 -17.26 2.46
CA THR A 20 -30.01 -17.50 2.90
C THR A 20 -29.05 -17.63 1.71
N ALA A 21 -29.50 -18.18 0.58
CA ALA A 21 -28.70 -18.23 -0.66
C ALA A 21 -28.48 -16.83 -1.30
N SER A 22 -29.33 -15.84 -1.02
CA SER A 22 -29.19 -14.49 -1.58
C SER A 22 -28.16 -13.60 -0.88
N CYS A 23 -27.54 -14.05 0.22
CA CYS A 23 -26.57 -13.23 0.96
C CYS A 23 -25.22 -13.03 0.22
N GLY A 24 -25.08 -13.50 -1.03
CA GLY A 24 -23.93 -13.21 -1.89
C GLY A 24 -22.60 -13.78 -1.38
N PHE A 25 -22.63 -14.62 -0.34
CA PHE A 25 -21.45 -15.29 0.18
C PHE A 25 -20.95 -16.30 -0.85
N HIS A 26 -19.80 -16.01 -1.44
CA HIS A 26 -19.03 -16.97 -2.20
C HIS A 26 -17.89 -17.49 -1.33
N LEU A 27 -17.52 -18.76 -1.53
CA LEU A 27 -16.28 -19.27 -0.94
C LEU A 27 -15.13 -18.39 -1.46
N ARG A 28 -14.34 -17.84 -0.53
CA ARG A 28 -13.15 -17.10 -0.88
C ARG A 28 -12.13 -18.11 -1.39
N GLY A 29 -11.80 -18.04 -2.67
CA GLY A 29 -10.73 -18.84 -3.27
C GLY A 29 -9.35 -18.48 -2.71
N SER A 30 -8.30 -18.95 -3.37
CA SER A 30 -6.92 -18.51 -3.10
C SER A 30 -6.80 -16.99 -3.15
N TYR A 31 -5.75 -16.43 -2.53
CA TYR A 31 -5.45 -15.01 -2.69
C TYR A 31 -5.24 -14.74 -4.19
N ASN A 32 -6.15 -14.00 -4.82
CA ASN A 32 -5.98 -13.51 -6.19
C ASN A 32 -4.85 -12.48 -6.17
N LEU A 33 -3.61 -12.96 -6.24
CA LEU A 33 -2.44 -12.12 -6.38
C LEU A 33 -2.28 -11.76 -7.86
N PRO A 34 -1.82 -10.53 -8.16
CA PRO A 34 -1.39 -10.19 -9.51
C PRO A 34 -0.33 -11.19 -10.01
N ASP A 35 -0.32 -11.48 -11.30
CA ASP A 35 0.65 -12.38 -11.93
C ASP A 35 2.10 -11.92 -11.67
N GLU A 36 2.33 -10.61 -11.49
CA GLU A 36 3.64 -10.05 -11.17
C GLU A 36 4.16 -10.41 -9.77
N ILE A 37 3.29 -10.87 -8.85
CA ILE A 37 3.66 -11.26 -7.47
C ILE A 37 3.64 -12.78 -7.27
N GLN A 38 3.13 -13.55 -8.24
CA GLN A 38 3.07 -15.02 -8.12
C GLN A 38 4.47 -15.65 -7.94
N LYS A 39 5.52 -14.97 -8.43
CA LYS A 39 6.92 -15.26 -8.10
C LYS A 39 7.51 -14.07 -7.37
N LEU A 40 7.92 -14.28 -6.13
CA LEU A 40 8.33 -13.24 -5.22
C LEU A 40 9.66 -13.59 -4.57
N SER A 41 10.58 -12.64 -4.52
CA SER A 41 11.75 -12.73 -3.65
C SER A 41 11.46 -12.06 -2.30
N VAL A 42 11.92 -12.68 -1.21
CA VAL A 42 11.75 -12.13 0.15
C VAL A 42 13.12 -11.76 0.72
N THR A 43 13.31 -10.47 0.98
CA THR A 43 14.48 -9.95 1.69
C THR A 43 14.03 -9.36 3.04
N SER A 44 14.93 -9.25 4.00
CA SER A 44 14.58 -8.80 5.35
C SER A 44 15.77 -8.19 6.05
N PHE A 45 15.50 -7.23 6.95
CA PHE A 45 16.47 -6.70 7.91
C PHE A 45 17.07 -7.79 8.82
N ASP A 46 16.30 -8.84 9.13
CA ASP A 46 16.76 -10.04 9.82
C ASP A 46 16.42 -11.28 9.00
N ARG A 47 17.44 -11.85 8.34
CA ARG A 47 17.29 -13.01 7.45
C ARG A 47 16.74 -14.25 8.15
N TYR A 48 17.04 -14.43 9.44
CA TYR A 48 16.67 -15.64 10.20
C TYR A 48 15.62 -15.36 11.29
N GLY A 49 15.18 -14.12 11.42
CA GLY A 49 14.17 -13.68 12.38
C GLY A 49 12.84 -14.42 12.26
N LYS A 50 12.10 -14.47 13.37
CA LYS A 50 10.81 -15.20 13.43
C LYS A 50 9.82 -14.65 12.40
N LEU A 51 9.83 -13.34 12.09
CA LEU A 51 8.93 -12.71 11.11
C LEU A 51 9.25 -13.14 9.69
N THR A 52 10.53 -13.15 9.32
CA THR A 52 10.98 -13.59 8.00
C THR A 52 10.60 -15.05 7.76
N ARG A 53 10.77 -15.90 8.77
CA ARG A 53 10.34 -17.31 8.71
C ARG A 53 8.83 -17.43 8.55
N GLU A 54 8.06 -16.69 9.36
CA GLU A 54 6.60 -16.72 9.29
C GLU A 54 6.08 -16.22 7.93
N MET A 55 6.66 -15.16 7.40
CA MET A 55 6.30 -14.61 6.09
C MET A 55 6.55 -15.62 4.97
N LYS A 56 7.71 -16.30 4.96
CA LYS A 56 8.02 -17.37 4.00
C LYS A 56 7.05 -18.55 4.14
N THR A 57 6.64 -18.89 5.36
CA THR A 57 5.65 -19.93 5.60
C THR A 57 4.29 -19.53 5.03
N GLN A 58 3.80 -18.32 5.31
CA GLN A 58 2.53 -17.84 4.75
C GLN A 58 2.53 -17.79 3.22
N LEU A 59 3.63 -17.35 2.60
CA LEU A 59 3.75 -17.34 1.14
C LEU A 59 3.63 -18.75 0.55
N ARG A 60 4.36 -19.72 1.14
CA ARG A 60 4.27 -21.12 0.74
C ARG A 60 2.90 -21.75 0.96
N LEU A 61 2.18 -21.37 2.02
CA LEU A 61 0.81 -21.83 2.27
C LEU A 61 -0.20 -21.32 1.23
N HIS A 62 0.19 -20.33 0.44
CA HIS A 62 -0.60 -19.76 -0.65
C HIS A 62 -0.01 -20.05 -2.03
N ASP A 63 0.83 -21.09 -2.13
CA ASP A 63 1.43 -21.56 -3.39
C ASP A 63 2.26 -20.49 -4.12
N ILE A 64 2.88 -19.59 -3.37
CA ILE A 64 3.76 -18.55 -3.92
C ILE A 64 5.20 -19.04 -3.85
N ASP A 65 5.85 -19.09 -5.01
CA ASP A 65 7.24 -19.52 -5.13
C ASP A 65 8.18 -18.42 -4.64
N VAL A 66 8.83 -18.70 -3.51
CA VAL A 66 9.87 -17.83 -2.96
C VAL A 66 11.20 -18.13 -3.64
N ILE A 67 11.59 -17.27 -4.57
CA ILE A 67 12.82 -17.42 -5.37
C ILE A 67 13.91 -16.42 -4.96
N PRO A 68 15.19 -16.69 -5.29
CA PRO A 68 16.28 -15.75 -5.04
C PRO A 68 16.03 -14.38 -5.71
N PRO A 69 16.53 -13.29 -5.11
CA PRO A 69 16.36 -11.95 -5.67
C PRO A 69 17.04 -11.81 -7.04
N ALA A 70 16.31 -11.26 -8.00
CA ALA A 70 16.77 -10.95 -9.35
C ALA A 70 16.08 -9.67 -9.85
N GLN A 71 16.67 -8.99 -10.84
CA GLN A 71 16.15 -7.71 -11.33
C GLN A 71 14.75 -7.80 -11.95
N SER A 72 14.40 -8.95 -12.53
CA SER A 72 13.12 -9.21 -13.18
C SER A 72 12.04 -9.76 -12.23
N ILE A 73 12.32 -9.85 -10.93
CA ILE A 73 11.43 -10.49 -9.95
C ILE A 73 11.01 -9.47 -8.89
N ALA A 74 9.71 -9.48 -8.54
CA ALA A 74 9.21 -8.65 -7.46
C ALA A 74 9.89 -8.98 -6.13
N ASN A 75 10.14 -7.97 -5.29
CA ASN A 75 10.77 -8.13 -3.99
C ASN A 75 9.88 -7.62 -2.86
N LEU A 76 9.59 -8.48 -1.89
CA LEU A 76 9.07 -8.08 -0.59
C LEU A 76 10.26 -7.91 0.36
N HIS A 77 10.55 -6.66 0.72
CA HIS A 77 11.58 -6.31 1.68
C HIS A 77 10.94 -5.99 3.03
N LEU A 78 11.18 -6.84 4.03
CA LEU A 78 10.81 -6.55 5.42
C LEU A 78 11.85 -5.58 6.01
N LYS A 79 11.42 -4.39 6.41
CA LYS A 79 12.33 -3.32 6.86
C LYS A 79 12.56 -3.34 8.37
N SER A 80 11.51 -3.54 9.13
CA SER A 80 11.59 -3.58 10.59
C SER A 80 10.36 -4.24 11.19
N GLU A 81 10.54 -4.76 12.40
CA GLU A 81 9.46 -5.11 13.31
C GLU A 81 9.69 -4.40 14.65
N SER A 82 8.62 -3.97 15.30
CA SER A 82 8.70 -3.30 16.59
C SER A 82 7.51 -3.66 17.47
N TYR A 83 7.79 -3.76 18.77
CA TYR A 83 6.80 -3.95 19.81
C TYR A 83 6.70 -2.68 20.66
N GLY A 84 5.49 -2.35 21.11
CA GLY A 84 5.24 -1.24 22.01
C GLY A 84 4.20 -1.63 23.05
N GLU A 85 4.31 -1.03 24.24
CA GLU A 85 3.34 -1.22 25.31
C GLU A 85 2.79 0.12 25.76
N ASN A 86 1.48 0.20 25.97
CA ASN A 86 0.81 1.36 26.54
C ASN A 86 -0.11 0.93 27.69
N THR A 87 -0.12 1.67 28.78
CA THR A 87 -1.10 1.49 29.86
C THR A 87 -2.45 2.05 29.41
N LEU A 88 -3.51 1.24 29.46
CA LEU A 88 -4.87 1.66 29.11
C LEU A 88 -5.68 2.08 30.33
N SER A 89 -5.52 1.36 31.44
CA SER A 89 -6.29 1.61 32.65
C SER A 89 -5.49 1.30 33.91
N LEU A 90 -5.94 1.90 35.02
CA LEU A 90 -5.36 1.74 36.34
C LEU A 90 -6.43 1.22 37.32
N TYR A 91 -6.00 0.45 38.30
CA TYR A 91 -6.79 0.10 39.48
C TYR A 91 -6.95 1.33 40.41
N GLN A 92 -7.88 1.25 41.37
CA GLN A 92 -8.12 2.33 42.36
C GLN A 92 -6.88 2.72 43.17
N ASN A 93 -5.90 1.82 43.29
CA ASN A 93 -4.62 2.05 43.96
C ASN A 93 -3.53 2.59 43.01
N SER A 94 -3.91 3.10 41.84
CA SER A 94 -3.02 3.64 40.80
C SER A 94 -2.02 2.64 40.20
N ARG A 95 -2.23 1.33 40.38
CA ARG A 95 -1.46 0.29 39.70
C ARG A 95 -2.03 0.01 38.32
N VAL A 96 -1.19 -0.44 37.39
CA VAL A 96 -1.61 -0.83 36.04
C VAL A 96 -2.62 -1.98 36.13
N ALA A 97 -3.75 -1.84 35.42
CA ALA A 97 -4.77 -2.86 35.32
C ALA A 97 -4.77 -3.52 33.94
N GLU A 98 -4.81 -2.69 32.90
CA GLU A 98 -4.78 -3.15 31.51
C GLU A 98 -3.64 -2.49 30.76
N LYS A 99 -2.99 -3.30 29.93
CA LYS A 99 -1.99 -2.86 28.97
C LYS A 99 -2.45 -3.19 27.56
N GLN A 100 -2.04 -2.35 26.62
CA GLN A 100 -2.11 -2.61 25.20
C GLN A 100 -0.73 -3.01 24.71
N PHE A 101 -0.63 -4.19 24.11
CA PHE A 101 0.53 -4.63 23.35
C PHE A 101 0.31 -4.28 21.87
N ALA A 102 1.18 -3.45 21.31
CA ALA A 102 1.16 -3.04 19.92
C ALA A 102 2.33 -3.68 19.17
N TYR A 103 2.05 -4.18 17.96
CA TYR A 103 3.04 -4.77 17.07
C TYR A 103 2.95 -4.12 15.70
N THR A 104 4.07 -3.59 15.22
CA THR A 104 4.14 -2.89 13.93
C THR A 104 5.23 -3.52 13.06
N VAL A 105 4.90 -3.74 11.80
CA VAL A 105 5.81 -4.22 10.75
C VAL A 105 5.85 -3.21 9.62
N SER A 106 7.04 -2.72 9.30
CA SER A 106 7.28 -1.88 8.12
C SER A 106 7.93 -2.70 7.03
N TYR A 107 7.45 -2.53 5.79
CA TYR A 107 7.94 -3.29 4.64
C TYR A 107 7.80 -2.50 3.35
N SER A 108 8.48 -2.94 2.31
CA SER A 108 8.28 -2.45 0.95
C SER A 108 8.11 -3.57 -0.05
N VAL A 109 7.36 -3.28 -1.10
CA VAL A 109 7.20 -4.17 -2.24
C VAL A 109 7.72 -3.44 -3.47
N THR A 110 8.75 -4.01 -4.09
CA THR A 110 9.33 -3.49 -5.32
C THR A 110 8.90 -4.37 -6.47
N VAL A 111 8.30 -3.78 -7.49
CA VAL A 111 7.91 -4.46 -8.73
C VAL A 111 8.81 -3.94 -9.84
N PRO A 112 9.45 -4.82 -10.63
CA PRO A 112 10.24 -4.42 -11.79
C PRO A 112 9.43 -3.49 -12.70
N GLU A 113 10.04 -2.40 -13.15
CA GLU A 113 9.44 -1.39 -14.06
C GLU A 113 8.24 -0.60 -13.47
N LYS A 114 7.61 -1.08 -12.39
CA LYS A 114 6.42 -0.45 -11.78
C LYS A 114 6.70 0.25 -10.44
N GLY A 115 7.95 0.32 -10.03
CA GLY A 115 8.41 1.09 -8.86
C GLY A 115 8.37 0.35 -7.52
N SER A 116 8.55 1.11 -6.43
CA SER A 116 8.64 0.58 -5.06
C SER A 116 7.61 1.24 -4.14
N TYR A 117 6.86 0.40 -3.43
CA TYR A 117 5.74 0.80 -2.57
C TYR A 117 6.07 0.50 -1.11
N ASN A 118 5.86 1.47 -0.23
CA ASN A 118 6.12 1.32 1.20
C ASN A 118 4.81 1.13 1.95
N PHE A 119 4.79 0.19 2.88
CA PHE A 119 3.62 -0.16 3.67
C PHE A 119 3.99 -0.34 5.14
N SER A 120 2.98 -0.21 5.99
CA SER A 120 3.07 -0.52 7.41
C SER A 120 1.81 -1.24 7.85
N THR A 121 1.99 -2.28 8.65
CA THR A 121 0.93 -3.07 9.26
C THR A 121 1.07 -2.98 10.77
N SER A 122 0.02 -2.53 11.45
CA SER A 122 -0.01 -2.40 12.90
C SER A 122 -1.17 -3.21 13.48
N LEU A 123 -0.86 -3.98 14.52
CA LEU A 123 -1.79 -4.78 15.29
C LEU A 123 -1.73 -4.33 16.74
N SER A 124 -2.84 -4.42 17.45
CA SER A 124 -2.83 -4.25 18.90
C SER A 124 -3.78 -5.22 19.60
N ARG A 125 -3.39 -5.61 20.82
CA ARG A 125 -4.13 -6.51 21.70
C ARG A 125 -4.05 -5.98 23.13
N THR A 126 -5.13 -6.17 23.89
CA THR A 126 -5.19 -5.77 25.31
C THR A 126 -5.03 -7.00 26.18
N TYR A 127 -4.30 -6.87 27.28
CA TYR A 127 -4.15 -7.91 28.29
C TYR A 127 -4.12 -7.31 29.71
N LEU A 128 -4.44 -8.14 30.71
CA LEU A 128 -4.45 -7.74 32.11
C LEU A 128 -3.06 -7.86 32.73
N ASP A 129 -2.64 -6.86 33.49
CA ASP A 129 -1.41 -6.91 34.27
C ASP A 129 -1.64 -7.63 35.61
N ASN A 130 -0.65 -8.41 36.05
CA ASN A 130 -0.64 -9.00 37.39
C ASN A 130 0.80 -9.08 37.93
N PRO A 131 1.18 -8.19 38.86
CA PRO A 131 2.54 -8.11 39.37
C PRO A 131 2.93 -9.31 40.25
N LEU A 132 1.96 -10.06 40.79
CA LEU A 132 2.22 -11.27 41.56
C LEU A 132 2.62 -12.45 40.67
N THR A 133 2.38 -12.36 39.37
CA THR A 133 2.63 -13.42 38.40
C THR A 133 3.45 -12.93 37.21
N ALA A 134 4.44 -12.06 37.46
CA ALA A 134 5.25 -11.43 36.42
C ALA A 134 5.88 -12.44 35.43
N LEU A 135 6.36 -13.59 35.90
CA LEU A 135 6.92 -14.65 35.04
C LEU A 135 5.86 -15.28 34.12
N ALA A 136 4.64 -15.51 34.62
CA ALA A 136 3.56 -16.00 33.78
C ALA A 136 3.17 -14.97 32.72
N LYS A 137 3.20 -13.68 33.09
CA LYS A 137 2.92 -12.56 32.17
C LYS A 137 3.96 -12.42 31.07
N SER A 138 5.25 -12.62 31.36
CA SER A 138 6.26 -12.62 30.29
C SER A 138 6.07 -13.76 29.28
N VAL A 139 5.57 -14.92 29.72
CA VAL A 139 5.25 -16.05 28.81
C VAL A 139 4.00 -15.75 27.98
N GLU A 140 2.98 -15.14 28.59
CA GLU A 140 1.78 -14.66 27.88
C GLU A 140 2.14 -13.63 26.80
N GLU A 141 3.02 -12.66 27.13
CA GLU A 141 3.52 -11.67 26.19
C GLU A 141 4.28 -12.31 25.01
N GLU A 142 5.15 -13.30 25.24
CA GLU A 142 5.85 -13.99 24.15
C GLU A 142 4.87 -14.76 23.24
N MET A 143 3.88 -15.43 23.83
CA MET A 143 2.82 -16.11 23.09
C MET A 143 2.03 -15.13 22.23
N LEU A 144 1.61 -14.01 22.81
CA LEU A 144 0.88 -12.94 22.14
C LEU A 144 1.70 -12.33 20.99
N ALA A 145 3.00 -12.09 21.23
CA ALA A 145 3.91 -11.57 20.21
C ALA A 145 4.05 -12.53 19.02
N GLN A 146 4.05 -13.84 19.27
CA GLN A 146 4.09 -14.85 18.21
C GLN A 146 2.77 -14.90 17.42
N GLU A 147 1.62 -14.87 18.10
CA GLU A 147 0.30 -14.86 17.44
C GLU A 147 0.10 -13.60 16.59
N MET A 148 0.46 -12.43 17.13
CA MET A 148 0.38 -11.16 16.40
C MET A 148 1.32 -11.13 15.20
N ARG A 149 2.49 -11.78 15.29
CA ARG A 149 3.40 -11.94 14.15
C ARG A 149 2.75 -12.74 13.02
N VAL A 150 2.11 -13.87 13.35
CA VAL A 150 1.33 -14.66 12.37
C VAL A 150 0.21 -13.82 11.77
N GLU A 151 -0.56 -13.09 12.57
CA GLU A 151 -1.65 -12.26 12.05
C GLU A 151 -1.15 -11.11 11.17
N ALA A 152 0.01 -10.52 11.49
CA ALA A 152 0.62 -9.47 10.69
C ALA A 152 1.00 -9.99 9.31
N THR A 153 1.61 -11.17 9.22
CA THR A 153 1.95 -11.78 7.92
C THR A 153 0.69 -12.05 7.07
N LYS A 154 -0.42 -12.47 7.68
CA LYS A 154 -1.70 -12.59 6.97
C LYS A 154 -2.24 -11.23 6.49
N GLN A 155 -2.04 -10.15 7.26
CA GLN A 155 -2.39 -8.79 6.82
C GLN A 155 -1.53 -8.33 5.64
N ILE A 156 -0.22 -8.61 5.68
CA ILE A 156 0.69 -8.34 4.57
C ILE A 156 0.23 -9.09 3.32
N MET A 157 -0.12 -10.37 3.44
CA MET A 157 -0.68 -11.16 2.32
C MET A 157 -1.96 -10.53 1.73
N ARG A 158 -2.87 -10.05 2.57
CA ARG A 158 -4.06 -9.31 2.12
C ARG A 158 -3.72 -8.01 1.40
N GLN A 159 -2.67 -7.32 1.85
CA GLN A 159 -2.21 -6.10 1.20
C GLN A 159 -1.57 -6.39 -0.16
N LEU A 160 -0.76 -7.45 -0.27
CA LEU A 160 -0.19 -7.91 -1.55
C LEU A 160 -1.27 -8.24 -2.57
N ALA A 161 -2.34 -8.92 -2.16
CA ALA A 161 -3.46 -9.23 -3.07
C ALA A 161 -4.26 -7.99 -3.53
N ARG A 162 -4.09 -6.84 -2.87
CA ARG A 162 -4.71 -5.56 -3.28
C ARG A 162 -3.76 -4.67 -4.07
N MET A 163 -2.55 -5.16 -4.36
CA MET A 163 -1.50 -4.35 -4.97
C MET A 163 -1.72 -4.10 -6.47
N THR A 164 -2.58 -4.87 -7.14
CA THR A 164 -3.04 -4.60 -8.52
C THR A 164 -3.44 -3.14 -8.70
N ALA A 165 -4.25 -2.60 -7.77
CA ALA A 165 -4.70 -1.21 -7.84
C ALA A 165 -3.55 -0.20 -7.74
N HIS A 166 -2.49 -0.49 -6.99
CA HIS A 166 -1.32 0.40 -6.91
C HIS A 166 -0.52 0.39 -8.21
N ILE A 167 -0.37 -0.80 -8.80
CA ILE A 167 0.28 -1.03 -10.09
C ILE A 167 -0.46 -0.29 -11.22
N GLU A 168 -1.77 -0.50 -11.34
CA GLU A 168 -2.61 0.17 -12.37
C GLU A 168 -2.55 1.69 -12.26
N ASN A 169 -2.52 2.23 -11.04
CA ASN A 169 -2.40 3.67 -10.82
C ASN A 169 -1.03 4.22 -11.23
N PHE A 170 0.04 3.43 -11.12
CA PHE A 170 1.37 3.81 -11.62
C PHE A 170 1.37 3.87 -13.14
N GLU A 171 0.88 2.81 -13.79
CA GLU A 171 0.80 2.73 -15.25
C GLU A 171 -0.05 3.86 -15.85
N ARG A 172 -1.19 4.20 -15.21
CA ARG A 172 -2.02 5.33 -15.63
C ARG A 172 -1.25 6.66 -15.60
N LYS A 173 -0.51 6.93 -14.52
CA LYS A 173 0.29 8.16 -14.39
C LYS A 173 1.38 8.23 -15.44
N GLU A 174 2.07 7.12 -15.70
CA GLU A 174 3.10 7.05 -16.73
C GLU A 174 2.52 7.31 -18.12
N ALA A 175 1.35 6.73 -18.43
CA ALA A 175 0.64 6.98 -19.69
C ALA A 175 0.20 8.44 -19.83
N GLU A 176 -0.34 9.05 -18.76
CA GLU A 176 -0.71 10.47 -18.72
C GLU A 176 0.51 11.36 -18.97
N GLU A 177 1.65 11.09 -18.31
CA GLU A 177 2.90 11.84 -18.53
C GLU A 177 3.42 11.69 -19.95
N LYS A 178 3.36 10.48 -20.52
CA LYS A 178 3.78 10.23 -21.90
C LYS A 178 2.89 10.96 -22.90
N ALA A 179 1.57 10.87 -22.74
CA ALA A 179 0.60 11.58 -23.58
C ALA A 179 0.80 13.10 -23.50
N LEU A 180 1.06 13.62 -22.30
CA LEU A 180 1.39 15.02 -22.10
C LEU A 180 2.68 15.41 -22.86
N ARG A 181 3.74 14.60 -22.76
CA ARG A 181 5.01 14.84 -23.48
C ARG A 181 4.84 14.83 -25.00
N GLU A 182 4.08 13.88 -25.54
CA GLU A 182 3.77 13.80 -26.97
C GLU A 182 2.97 15.03 -27.44
N LEU A 183 1.99 15.50 -26.65
CA LEU A 183 1.25 16.72 -26.93
C LEU A 183 2.16 17.95 -27.00
N TYR A 184 3.12 18.09 -26.07
CA TYR A 184 4.06 19.21 -26.08
C TYR A 184 5.09 19.11 -27.21
N GLN A 185 5.61 17.92 -27.53
CA GLN A 185 6.55 17.73 -28.65
C GLN A 185 5.90 18.02 -30.02
N GLY A 186 4.61 17.68 -30.19
CA GLY A 186 3.88 18.01 -31.42
C GLY A 186 3.75 19.52 -31.68
N VAL A 187 3.67 20.33 -30.63
CA VAL A 187 3.57 21.80 -30.71
C VAL A 187 4.91 22.45 -31.06
N GLU A 188 6.03 21.86 -30.66
CA GLU A 188 7.37 22.40 -30.93
C GLU A 188 7.82 22.15 -32.38
N SER A 189 7.42 21.01 -32.96
CA SER A 189 7.64 20.70 -34.38
C SER A 189 6.90 21.68 -35.31
N ASP A 190 5.68 22.09 -34.97
CA ASP A 190 4.86 23.00 -35.80
C ASP A 190 5.40 24.45 -35.80
N LYS A 191 5.95 24.92 -34.68
CA LYS A 191 6.57 26.25 -34.59
C LYS A 191 7.84 26.39 -35.45
N SER A 192 8.57 25.30 -35.67
CA SER A 192 9.78 25.31 -36.52
C SER A 192 9.48 25.51 -38.02
N ALA A 193 8.22 25.32 -38.44
CA ALA A 193 7.77 25.56 -39.82
C ALA A 193 7.21 26.97 -40.06
N ILE A 194 7.00 27.78 -39.00
CA ILE A 194 6.49 29.15 -39.13
C ILE A 194 7.67 30.11 -39.23
N SER A 195 8.23 30.26 -40.43
CA SER A 195 9.09 31.40 -40.76
C SER A 195 8.22 32.65 -40.87
N VAL A 196 8.16 33.45 -39.81
CA VAL A 196 7.54 34.79 -39.88
C VAL A 196 8.46 35.69 -40.69
N GLU A 197 8.25 35.75 -42.00
CA GLU A 197 8.91 36.71 -42.87
C GLU A 197 8.32 38.09 -42.59
N THR A 198 8.98 38.88 -41.73
CA THR A 198 8.58 40.27 -41.51
C THR A 198 8.95 41.10 -42.75
N ARG A 199 8.02 41.19 -43.70
CA ARG A 199 8.09 42.17 -44.80
C ARG A 199 7.80 43.55 -44.23
N PHE A 200 8.84 44.21 -43.71
CA PHE A 200 8.79 45.61 -43.32
C PHE A 200 8.91 46.46 -44.59
N ASP A 201 7.77 46.95 -45.08
CA ASP A 201 7.71 47.92 -46.18
C ASP A 201 8.09 49.30 -45.62
N GLY A 202 9.28 49.77 -45.97
CA GLY A 202 9.80 51.06 -45.55
C GLY A 202 8.98 52.18 -46.19
N LYS A 203 8.31 52.98 -45.36
CA LYS A 203 7.94 54.34 -45.72
C LYS A 203 8.28 55.28 -44.57
N ASP A 204 9.13 56.22 -44.92
CA ASP A 204 9.75 57.21 -44.07
C ASP A 204 8.68 58.08 -43.41
N ASP A 205 8.75 58.25 -42.09
CA ASP A 205 8.24 59.46 -41.44
C ASP A 205 9.01 59.71 -40.13
N GLU A 206 9.77 60.81 -40.15
CA GLU A 206 10.48 61.38 -39.02
C GLU A 206 9.52 61.74 -37.88
N ARG A 207 9.68 61.10 -36.71
CA ARG A 207 9.56 61.82 -35.42
C ARG A 207 10.55 61.29 -34.40
N LYS A 208 11.54 62.14 -34.08
CA LYS A 208 12.45 62.02 -32.94
C LYS A 208 11.67 61.88 -31.62
N GLY A 209 11.68 60.69 -31.03
CA GLY A 209 11.46 60.48 -29.60
C GLY A 209 12.78 60.06 -28.96
N LYS A 210 13.26 60.82 -27.96
CA LYS A 210 14.47 60.50 -27.19
C LYS A 210 14.29 59.19 -26.41
N PRO A 211 15.34 58.36 -26.22
CA PRO A 211 15.22 57.13 -25.45
C PRO A 211 15.13 57.42 -23.94
N LEU A 212 14.11 56.86 -23.28
CA LEU A 212 14.08 56.73 -21.83
C LEU A 212 14.66 55.36 -21.44
N SER A 213 15.82 55.43 -20.78
CA SER A 213 16.41 54.48 -19.80
C SER A 213 16.29 52.97 -20.05
N SER A 214 17.43 52.35 -20.30
CA SER A 214 17.69 50.94 -20.03
C SER A 214 17.67 50.66 -18.52
N PHE A 215 16.79 49.77 -18.07
CA PHE A 215 16.96 49.08 -16.79
C PHE A 215 17.45 47.66 -17.08
N THR A 216 18.68 47.41 -16.64
CA THR A 216 19.28 46.09 -16.44
C THR A 216 19.23 45.83 -14.95
N THR A 217 18.72 44.67 -14.54
CA THR A 217 19.10 44.07 -13.26
C THR A 217 19.53 42.64 -13.53
N GLY A 218 20.84 42.42 -13.39
CA GLY A 218 21.47 41.12 -13.43
C GLY A 218 21.05 40.23 -12.27
N GLY A 219 21.38 38.95 -12.43
CA GLY A 219 21.15 37.93 -11.42
C GLY A 219 21.92 38.19 -10.14
N GLU A 220 21.29 37.82 -9.03
CA GLU A 220 21.95 37.63 -7.75
C GLU A 220 21.96 36.11 -7.47
N GLU A 221 23.12 35.52 -7.69
CA GLU A 221 23.54 34.27 -7.06
C GLU A 221 23.98 34.62 -5.64
N ALA A 222 23.46 33.92 -4.62
CA ALA A 222 24.00 34.00 -3.27
C ALA A 222 24.10 32.58 -2.68
N PRO A 223 25.31 32.13 -2.30
CA PRO A 223 25.51 31.02 -1.39
C PRO A 223 25.72 31.52 0.04
N GLN A 224 25.11 30.83 1.00
CA GLN A 224 25.69 30.37 2.27
C GLN A 224 24.71 29.43 2.98
#